data_AF-A0A2A4YQZ8-F1
#
_entry.id   AF-A0A2A4YQZ8-F1
#
_cell.length_a   1.000
_cell.length_b   1.000
_cell.length_c   1.000
_cell.angle_alpha   90.00
_cell.angle_beta   90.00
_cell.angle_gamma   90.00
#
_symmetry.space_group_name_H-M   'P 1'
#
loop_
_entity.id
_entity.type
_entity.pdbx_description
1 polymer ?
#
loop_
_entity_poly.entity_id
_entity_poly.type
_entity_poly.pdbx_seq_one_letter_code
_entity_poly.pdbx_strand_id
1 'polypeptide(L)'
;MNKIARIISVSFGAFAGIGGIEHGYFEWLQGYTRPAGLMISSIGAPCVPETVWHACEPAMTILPNFRITGIVAFILGIATIFYSLTVVRKGSGGVVLILLSLALLLMGGGIVPPVIGVVGGVFAIFGRSGLR
;
A
#
# COMPACT_ATOMS: atom_id res chain seq x y z
N MET A 1 -12.38 13.49 -14.95
CA MET A 1 -12.27 13.52 -13.48
C MET A 1 -12.19 14.96 -13.04
N ASN A 2 -13.00 15.38 -12.06
CA ASN A 2 -12.94 16.74 -11.52
C ASN A 2 -11.66 16.98 -10.69
N LYS A 3 -11.34 18.25 -10.39
CA LYS A 3 -10.08 18.64 -9.73
C LYS A 3 -9.94 18.05 -8.32
N ILE A 4 -11.02 18.02 -7.55
CA ILE A 4 -11.04 17.52 -6.17
C ILE A 4 -10.77 16.01 -6.15
N ALA A 5 -11.55 15.23 -6.92
CA ALA A 5 -11.37 13.80 -7.04
C ALA A 5 -9.95 13.44 -7.51
N ARG A 6 -9.37 14.25 -8.42
CA ARG A 6 -7.98 14.10 -8.84
C ARG A 6 -7.01 14.29 -7.67
N ILE A 7 -7.13 15.38 -6.92
CA ILE A 7 -6.23 15.67 -5.80
C ILE A 7 -6.30 14.53 -4.77
N ILE A 8 -7.51 14.12 -4.38
CA ILE A 8 -7.70 13.01 -3.43
C ILE A 8 -7.06 11.73 -3.96
N SER A 9 -7.34 11.35 -5.21
CA SER A 9 -6.82 10.10 -5.80
C SER A 9 -5.29 10.08 -5.86
N VAL A 10 -4.67 11.22 -6.24
CA VAL A 10 -3.20 11.33 -6.30
C VAL A 10 -2.61 11.31 -4.89
N SER A 11 -3.12 12.13 -3.98
CA SER A 11 -2.61 12.21 -2.60
C SER A 11 -2.73 10.88 -1.88
N PHE A 12 -3.87 10.21 -2.01
CA PHE A 12 -4.12 8.94 -1.32
C PHE A 12 -3.35 7.79 -1.95
N GLY A 13 -3.23 7.75 -3.28
CA GLY A 13 -2.38 6.78 -3.96
C GLY A 13 -0.89 6.97 -3.63
N ALA A 14 -0.42 8.22 -3.57
CA ALA A 14 0.95 8.51 -3.17
C ALA A 14 1.21 8.11 -1.72
N PHE A 15 0.29 8.45 -0.80
CA PHE A 15 0.38 8.05 0.60
C PHE A 15 0.40 6.52 0.76
N ALA A 16 -0.49 5.82 0.05
CA ALA A 16 -0.52 4.36 0.04
C ALA A 16 0.81 3.77 -0.47
N GLY A 17 1.39 4.37 -1.51
CA GLY A 17 2.68 3.93 -2.02
C GLY A 17 3.84 4.21 -1.08
N ILE A 18 3.84 5.33 -0.36
CA ILE A 18 4.84 5.65 0.67
C ILE A 18 4.77 4.64 1.81
N GLY A 19 3.55 4.33 2.30
CA GLY A 19 3.38 3.29 3.32
C GLY A 19 3.86 1.92 2.85
N GLY A 20 3.63 1.57 1.58
CA GLY A 20 4.20 0.35 1.00
C GLY A 20 5.73 0.30 1.00
N ILE A 21 6.38 1.44 0.75
CA ILE A 21 7.84 1.58 0.79
C ILE A 21 8.37 1.44 2.21
N GLU A 22 7.74 2.11 3.17
CA GLU A 22 8.08 2.05 4.59
C GLU A 22 7.99 0.62 5.12
N HIS A 23 6.85 -0.03 4.91
CA HIS A 23 6.67 -1.43 5.26
C HIS A 23 7.69 -2.33 4.56
N GLY A 24 7.91 -2.12 3.26
CA GLY A 24 8.87 -2.90 2.49
C GLY A 24 10.30 -2.78 3.02
N TYR A 25 10.69 -1.60 3.50
CA TYR A 25 11.97 -1.39 4.15
C TYR A 25 12.07 -2.18 5.47
N PHE A 26 11.08 -2.08 6.36
CA PHE A 26 11.12 -2.77 7.64
C PHE A 26 11.12 -4.30 7.50
N GLU A 27 10.29 -4.83 6.60
CA GLU A 27 10.26 -6.27 6.32
C GLU A 27 11.57 -6.77 5.71
N TRP A 28 12.20 -5.99 4.82
CA TRP A 28 13.52 -6.35 4.29
C TRP A 28 14.56 -6.48 5.42
N LEU A 29 14.56 -5.57 6.40
CA LEU A 29 15.48 -5.62 7.54
C LEU A 29 15.32 -6.90 8.39
N GLN A 30 14.14 -7.55 8.39
CA GLN A 30 13.94 -8.82 9.09
C GLN A 30 14.62 -10.02 8.42
N GLY A 31 15.16 -9.86 7.21
CA GLY A 31 16.02 -10.84 6.55
C GLY A 31 15.29 -12.08 6.00
N TYR A 32 15.98 -13.22 5.94
CA TYR A 32 15.43 -14.47 5.37
C TYR A 32 14.51 -15.24 6.33
N THR A 33 13.99 -14.56 7.35
CA THR A 33 13.11 -15.16 8.35
C THR A 33 11.74 -15.46 7.72
N ARG A 34 11.14 -16.57 8.13
CA ARG A 34 9.80 -16.96 7.69
C ARG A 34 8.74 -16.25 8.56
N PRO A 35 7.69 -15.66 7.96
CA PRO A 35 6.52 -15.19 8.69
C PRO A 35 5.86 -16.29 9.52
N ALA A 36 5.50 -15.98 10.77
CA ALA A 36 4.79 -16.92 11.65
C ALA A 36 3.35 -17.21 11.18
N GLY A 37 2.76 -16.30 10.40
CA GLY A 37 1.43 -16.44 9.82
C GLY A 37 1.22 -15.42 8.69
N LEU A 38 -0.04 -15.29 8.24
CA LEU A 38 -0.41 -14.30 7.23
C LEU A 38 -0.31 -12.87 7.75
N MET A 39 -0.77 -12.65 8.99
CA MET A 39 -0.61 -11.37 9.68
C MET A 39 0.78 -11.30 10.29
N ILE A 40 1.47 -10.20 10.05
CA ILE A 40 2.84 -9.97 10.47
C ILE A 40 2.99 -8.61 11.12
N SER A 41 4.00 -8.48 11.97
CA SER A 41 4.55 -7.18 12.36
C SER A 41 5.58 -6.80 11.30
N SER A 42 5.37 -5.65 10.65
CA SER A 42 6.29 -5.12 9.66
C SER A 42 7.61 -4.71 10.31
N ILE A 43 7.54 -4.15 11.52
CA ILE A 43 8.70 -3.81 12.33
C ILE A 43 9.10 -5.04 13.17
N GLY A 44 10.29 -5.56 12.90
CA GLY A 44 10.87 -6.70 13.63
C GLY A 44 11.37 -6.33 15.04
N ALA A 45 12.01 -7.30 15.70
CA ALA A 45 12.63 -7.09 17.02
C ALA A 45 13.60 -5.88 17.00
N PRO A 46 13.63 -5.03 18.04
CA PRO A 46 13.04 -5.22 19.37
C PRO A 46 11.60 -4.70 19.54
N CYS A 47 10.85 -4.47 18.46
CA CYS A 47 9.48 -3.97 18.56
C CYS A 47 8.54 -4.98 19.24
N VAL A 48 7.75 -4.51 20.23
CA VAL A 48 6.73 -5.29 20.93
C VAL A 48 5.37 -4.59 20.74
N PRO A 49 4.41 -5.17 19.97
CA PRO A 49 3.20 -4.46 19.53
C PRO A 49 2.39 -3.80 20.64
N GLU A 50 2.32 -4.42 21.81
CA GLU A 50 1.51 -3.96 22.95
C GLU A 50 2.13 -2.73 23.65
N THR A 51 3.39 -2.41 23.37
CA THR A 51 4.14 -1.35 24.07
C THR A 51 4.32 -0.08 23.25
N VAL A 52 3.90 -0.08 21.99
CA VAL A 52 4.15 1.01 21.04
C VAL A 52 2.87 1.43 20.33
N TRP A 53 2.69 2.74 20.16
CA TRP A 53 1.45 3.32 19.63
C TRP A 53 1.10 2.83 18.20
N HIS A 54 2.10 2.47 17.40
CA HIS A 54 1.94 1.95 16.03
C HIS A 54 1.79 0.41 15.95
N ALA A 55 1.76 -0.30 17.08
CA ALA A 55 1.61 -1.76 17.13
C ALA A 55 2.57 -2.57 16.22
N CYS A 56 3.81 -2.09 16.04
CA CYS A 56 4.82 -2.64 15.12
C CYS A 56 4.36 -2.72 13.66
N GLU A 57 3.43 -1.85 13.28
CA GLU A 57 2.82 -1.71 11.97
C GLU A 57 2.31 -3.04 11.39
N PRO A 58 1.08 -3.42 11.75
CA PRO A 58 0.52 -4.68 11.28
C PRO A 58 0.37 -4.67 9.75
N ALA A 59 0.85 -5.75 9.14
CA ALA A 59 0.76 -6.00 7.72
C ALA A 59 0.30 -7.44 7.46
N MET A 60 0.01 -7.75 6.20
CA MET A 60 -0.32 -9.09 5.76
C MET A 60 0.57 -9.48 4.58
N THR A 61 1.07 -10.72 4.61
CA THR A 61 1.83 -11.28 3.48
C THR A 61 1.44 -12.73 3.23
N ILE A 62 1.28 -13.08 1.95
CA ILE A 62 1.16 -14.47 1.51
C ILE A 62 2.51 -15.10 1.16
N LEU A 63 3.59 -14.32 1.22
CA LEU A 63 4.92 -14.74 0.83
C LEU A 63 5.62 -15.46 2.00
N PRO A 64 6.43 -16.49 1.73
CA PRO A 64 7.03 -17.32 2.77
C PRO A 64 8.26 -16.71 3.45
N ASN A 65 8.65 -15.48 3.10
CA ASN A 65 9.93 -14.89 3.50
C ASN A 65 9.87 -13.36 3.60
N PHE A 66 10.37 -12.79 4.71
CA PHE A 66 10.35 -11.34 4.93
C PHE A 66 11.19 -10.53 3.94
N ARG A 67 12.38 -10.99 3.55
CA ARG A 67 13.21 -10.30 2.54
C ARG A 67 12.49 -10.19 1.20
N ILE A 68 11.83 -11.27 0.75
CA ILE A 68 11.05 -11.25 -0.49
C ILE A 68 9.84 -10.32 -0.33
N THR A 69 9.15 -10.43 0.81
CA THR A 69 8.01 -9.56 1.13
C THR A 69 8.41 -8.09 1.06
N GLY A 70 9.50 -7.71 1.72
CA GLY A 70 9.97 -6.34 1.76
C GLY A 70 10.34 -5.77 0.39
N ILE A 71 11.05 -6.55 -0.44
CA ILE A 71 11.38 -6.15 -1.81
C ILE A 71 10.12 -5.96 -2.65
N VAL A 72 9.15 -6.88 -2.55
CA VAL A 72 7.90 -6.80 -3.32
C VAL A 72 7.06 -5.60 -2.85
N ALA A 73 6.88 -5.40 -1.55
CA ALA A 73 6.16 -4.26 -0.97
C ALA A 73 6.80 -2.93 -1.39
N PHE A 74 8.13 -2.84 -1.36
CA PHE A 74 8.87 -1.65 -1.80
C PHE A 74 8.63 -1.32 -3.28
N ILE A 75 8.74 -2.33 -4.16
CA ILE A 75 8.49 -2.16 -5.60
C ILE A 75 7.03 -1.77 -5.86
N LEU A 76 6.07 -2.42 -5.20
CA LEU A 76 4.66 -2.09 -5.31
C LEU A 76 4.36 -0.67 -4.80
N GLY A 77 5.04 -0.23 -3.74
CA GLY A 77 4.94 1.13 -3.23
C GLY A 77 5.39 2.17 -4.26
N ILE A 78 6.57 1.98 -4.87
CA ILE A 78 7.05 2.82 -5.97
C ILE A 78 6.08 2.81 -7.15
N ALA A 79 5.62 1.62 -7.56
CA ALA A 79 4.66 1.48 -8.66
C ALA A 79 3.36 2.24 -8.37
N THR A 80 2.88 2.22 -7.12
CA THR A 80 1.67 2.93 -6.69
C THR A 80 1.86 4.44 -6.70
N ILE A 81 3.01 4.95 -6.23
CA ILE A 81 3.35 6.38 -6.34
C ILE A 81 3.38 6.80 -7.81
N PHE A 82 4.15 6.07 -8.63
CA PHE A 82 4.29 6.40 -10.05
C PHE A 82 2.93 6.37 -10.77
N TYR A 83 2.12 5.34 -10.50
CA TYR A 83 0.80 5.18 -11.08
C TYR A 83 -0.16 6.30 -10.68
N SER A 84 -0.18 6.66 -9.39
CA SER A 84 -1.04 7.72 -8.87
C SER A 84 -0.69 9.07 -9.51
N LEU A 85 0.59 9.39 -9.69
CA LEU A 85 1.04 10.65 -10.29
C LEU A 85 0.75 10.74 -11.80
N THR A 86 0.88 9.64 -12.54
CA THR A 86 0.94 9.67 -14.01
C THR A 86 -0.31 9.12 -14.70
N VAL A 87 -0.86 8.00 -14.23
CA VAL A 87 -1.85 7.20 -14.98
C VAL A 87 -3.25 7.23 -14.38
N VAL A 88 -3.44 7.64 -13.12
CA VAL A 88 -4.75 7.64 -12.44
C VAL A 88 -5.86 8.43 -13.16
N ARG A 89 -5.47 9.32 -14.09
CA ARG A 89 -6.39 10.09 -14.95
C ARG A 89 -6.99 9.29 -16.13
N LYS A 90 -6.38 8.18 -16.55
CA LYS A 90 -6.82 7.37 -17.71
C LYS A 90 -8.07 6.56 -17.40
N GLY A 91 -8.77 6.05 -18.42
CA GLY A 91 -10.09 5.40 -18.35
C GLY A 91 -10.31 4.49 -17.13
N SER A 92 -9.36 3.60 -16.87
CA SER A 92 -9.35 2.60 -15.80
C SER A 92 -8.52 2.98 -14.57
N GLY A 93 -8.19 4.27 -14.41
CA GLY A 93 -7.28 4.80 -13.39
C GLY A 93 -7.59 4.36 -11.95
N GLY A 94 -8.86 4.45 -11.55
CA GLY A 94 -9.25 4.06 -10.19
C GLY A 94 -9.22 2.56 -9.94
N VAL A 95 -9.57 1.73 -10.93
CA VAL A 95 -9.55 0.27 -10.80
C VAL A 95 -8.13 -0.23 -10.57
N VAL A 96 -7.16 0.26 -11.35
CA VAL A 96 -5.76 -0.16 -11.16
C VAL A 96 -5.21 0.32 -9.83
N LEU A 97 -5.59 1.52 -9.35
CA LEU A 97 -5.18 1.97 -8.02
C LEU A 97 -5.73 1.06 -6.91
N ILE A 98 -6.97 0.59 -7.04
CA ILE A 98 -7.56 -0.40 -6.13
C ILE A 98 -6.79 -1.72 -6.19
N LEU A 99 -6.47 -2.21 -7.39
CA LEU A 99 -5.72 -3.46 -7.55
C LEU A 99 -4.30 -3.37 -6.98
N LEU A 100 -3.61 -2.24 -7.18
CA LEU A 100 -2.30 -1.98 -6.57
C LEU A 100 -2.40 -1.91 -5.04
N SER A 101 -3.48 -1.33 -4.50
CA SER A 101 -3.74 -1.28 -3.07
C SER A 101 -3.96 -2.67 -2.47
N LEU A 102 -4.73 -3.51 -3.16
CA LEU A 102 -4.92 -4.91 -2.76
C LEU A 102 -3.62 -5.72 -2.87
N ALA A 103 -2.81 -5.45 -3.89
CA ALA A 103 -1.48 -6.06 -4.02
C ALA A 103 -0.57 -5.64 -2.86
N LEU A 104 -0.57 -4.36 -2.45
CA LEU A 104 0.13 -3.90 -1.26
C LEU A 104 -0.35 -4.65 -0.01
N LEU A 105 -1.66 -4.81 0.18
CA LEU A 105 -2.22 -5.52 1.34
C LEU A 105 -1.74 -6.97 1.45
N LEU A 106 -1.68 -7.68 0.33
CA LEU A 106 -1.36 -9.11 0.29
C LEU A 106 0.14 -9.41 0.32
N MET A 107 0.97 -8.40 0.08
CA MET A 107 2.41 -8.56 -0.15
C MET A 107 3.26 -7.77 0.85
N GLY A 108 2.72 -7.41 2.01
CA GLY A 108 3.46 -6.77 3.11
C GLY A 108 3.35 -5.25 3.20
N GLY A 109 2.67 -4.57 2.27
CA GLY A 109 2.54 -3.11 2.24
C GLY A 109 1.62 -2.48 3.31
N GLY A 110 1.40 -3.15 4.45
CA GLY A 110 0.59 -2.66 5.56
C GLY A 110 -0.92 -2.78 5.39
N ILE A 111 -1.66 -2.62 6.48
CA ILE A 111 -3.14 -2.62 6.45
C ILE A 111 -3.70 -1.25 6.09
N VAL A 112 -3.08 -0.17 6.59
CA VAL A 112 -3.54 1.20 6.40
C VAL A 112 -3.34 1.69 4.94
N PRO A 113 -2.18 1.45 4.29
CA PRO A 113 -1.95 1.96 2.93
C PRO A 113 -2.98 1.46 1.90
N PRO A 114 -3.38 0.18 1.88
CA PRO A 114 -4.44 -0.32 1.02
C PRO A 114 -5.80 0.35 1.22
N VAL A 115 -6.21 0.60 2.46
CA VAL A 115 -7.50 1.25 2.74
C VAL A 115 -7.53 2.64 2.13
N ILE A 116 -6.46 3.42 2.32
CA ILE A 116 -6.34 4.77 1.78
C ILE A 116 -6.27 4.74 0.25
N GLY A 117 -5.49 3.82 -0.32
CA GLY A 117 -5.38 3.67 -1.77
C GLY A 117 -6.68 3.26 -2.45
N VAL A 118 -7.47 2.36 -1.82
CA VAL A 118 -8.82 1.98 -2.30
C VAL A 118 -9.75 3.18 -2.29
N VAL A 119 -9.76 3.99 -1.22
CA VAL A 119 -10.56 5.22 -1.16
C VAL A 119 -10.15 6.16 -2.31
N GLY A 120 -8.85 6.36 -2.52
CA GLY A 120 -8.35 7.12 -3.66
C GLY A 120 -8.85 6.58 -5.01
N GLY A 121 -8.84 5.27 -5.20
CA GLY A 121 -9.34 4.63 -6.42
C GLY A 121 -10.86 4.77 -6.62
N VAL A 122 -11.64 4.72 -5.55
CA VAL A 122 -13.09 4.98 -5.56
C VAL A 122 -13.37 6.41 -6.01
N PHE A 123 -12.66 7.40 -5.45
CA PHE A 123 -12.78 8.80 -5.90
C PHE A 123 -12.41 8.97 -7.38
N ALA A 124 -11.40 8.24 -7.87
CA ALA A 124 -11.02 8.28 -9.28
C ALA A 124 -12.12 7.74 -10.21
N ILE A 125 -12.86 6.71 -9.78
CA ILE A 125 -13.99 6.14 -10.53
C ILE A 125 -15.16 7.14 -10.54
N PHE A 126 -15.66 7.53 -9.36
CA PHE A 126 -16.85 8.37 -9.25
C PHE A 126 -16.64 9.81 -9.68
N GLY A 127 -15.44 10.35 -9.48
CA GLY A 127 -15.07 11.69 -9.95
C GLY A 127 -15.06 11.83 -11.47
N ARG A 128 -15.19 10.72 -12.21
CA ARG A 128 -15.39 10.68 -13.66
C ARG A 128 -16.86 10.63 -14.07
N SER A 129 -17.73 10.07 -13.23
CA SER A 129 -19.15 9.83 -13.51
C SER A 129 -20.00 11.10 -13.59
N GLY A 130 -19.60 12.18 -12.90
CA GLY A 130 -20.31 13.47 -12.91
C GLY A 130 -20.13 14.31 -14.19
N LEU A 131 -19.74 13.69 -15.31
CA LEU A 131 -19.57 14.30 -16.63
C LEU A 131 -20.37 13.57 -17.72
N ARG A 132 -21.33 12.71 -17.32
CA ARG A 132 -22.32 12.13 -18.22
C ARG A 132 -23.69 12.72 -17.92
#